data_AF-A0A968JT37-F1
#
_entry.id   AF-A0A968JT37-F1
#
_cell.length_a   1.000
_cell.length_b   1.000
_cell.length_c   1.000
_cell.angle_alpha   90.00
_cell.angle_beta   90.00
_cell.angle_gamma   90.00
#
_symmetry.space_group_name_H-M   'P 1'
#
loop_
_entity.id
_entity.type
_entity.pdbx_description
1 polymer ?
#
loop_
_entity_poly.entity_id
_entity_poly.type
_entity_poly.pdbx_seq_one_letter_code
_entity_poly.pdbx_strand_id
1 'polypeptide(L)'
;MITIWYLVRIKKLYSHEGALFYSREIHFSESFSAEAGLRLSGFAYTGPLDEYIKNAIGEIQDTIRYDKNEWLGSYYFASPNLNVRYMLSATSSIKGTYQYNCQYIHLLSSSSVTLPMDVWMPSNKTLKPQKGHQMSLGYFRDFKNRTYITHIDAFYKQSTNQVELLYGIFNSYADNLFEESMVLAKGILTVLNFLFRRKTEN
;
A
#
# COMPACT_ATOMS: atom_id res chain seq x y z
N MET A 1 10.37 45.12 -0.50
CA MET A 1 10.41 43.63 -0.50
C MET A 1 9.07 43.16 0.04
N ILE A 2 8.17 42.67 -0.82
CA ILE A 2 6.81 42.26 -0.45
C ILE A 2 6.82 40.74 -0.34
N THR A 3 6.70 40.22 0.88
CA THR A 3 6.51 38.79 1.13
C THR A 3 5.02 38.47 0.97
N ILE A 4 4.65 37.84 -0.14
CA ILE A 4 3.30 37.34 -0.37
C ILE A 4 3.19 35.98 0.32
N TRP A 5 2.37 35.88 1.36
CA TRP A 5 2.03 34.62 2.01
C TRP A 5 0.92 33.94 1.21
N TYR A 6 1.23 32.88 0.47
CA TYR A 6 0.21 31.99 -0.07
C TYR A 6 -0.33 31.12 1.07
N LEU A 7 -1.50 31.49 1.62
CA LEU A 7 -2.26 30.63 2.54
C LEU A 7 -2.93 29.51 1.74
N VAL A 8 -2.26 28.37 1.62
CA VAL A 8 -2.84 27.15 1.05
C VAL A 8 -3.80 26.56 2.08
N ARG A 9 -5.12 26.65 1.81
CA ARG A 9 -6.15 26.08 2.68
C ARG A 9 -6.38 24.60 2.32
N ILE A 10 -5.80 23.69 3.08
CA ILE A 10 -5.93 22.25 2.85
C ILE A 10 -7.33 21.78 3.29
N LYS A 11 -8.08 21.15 2.37
CA LYS A 11 -9.36 20.50 2.68
C LYS A 11 -9.09 19.27 3.55
N LYS A 12 -9.73 19.20 4.71
CA LYS A 12 -9.62 18.03 5.61
C LYS A 12 -10.53 16.92 5.14
N LEU A 13 -9.99 15.71 5.03
CA LEU A 13 -10.72 14.50 4.68
C LEU A 13 -10.77 13.59 5.90
N TYR A 14 -11.90 12.89 6.09
CA TYR A 14 -12.13 12.03 7.24
C TYR A 14 -12.36 10.59 6.80
N SER A 15 -11.80 9.65 7.57
CA SER A 15 -11.97 8.23 7.35
C SER A 15 -11.77 7.43 8.63
N HIS A 16 -12.30 6.22 8.65
CA HIS A 16 -12.22 5.26 9.74
C HIS A 16 -11.77 3.91 9.17
N GLU A 17 -10.78 3.28 9.80
CA GLU A 17 -10.31 1.94 9.46
C GLU A 17 -10.37 1.05 10.69
N GLY A 18 -10.78 -0.20 10.52
CA GLY A 18 -10.73 -1.24 11.53
C GLY A 18 -10.34 -2.58 10.91
N ALA A 19 -9.67 -3.44 11.69
CA ALA A 19 -9.30 -4.76 11.22
C ALA A 19 -9.28 -5.80 12.34
N LEU A 20 -9.56 -7.05 11.97
CA LEU A 20 -9.35 -8.24 12.77
C LEU A 20 -8.30 -9.12 12.10
N PHE A 21 -7.45 -9.76 12.90
CA PHE A 21 -6.37 -10.59 12.41
C PHE A 21 -6.29 -11.91 13.17
N TYR A 22 -6.02 -12.99 12.45
CA TYR A 22 -5.72 -14.29 13.02
C TYR A 22 -4.62 -14.97 12.20
N SER A 23 -3.67 -15.62 12.86
CA SER A 23 -2.68 -16.48 12.23
C SER A 23 -2.46 -17.75 13.03
N ARG A 24 -2.01 -18.79 12.33
CA ARG A 24 -1.68 -20.08 12.91
C ARG A 24 -0.48 -20.70 12.20
N GLU A 25 0.52 -21.09 12.99
CA GLU A 25 1.60 -21.96 12.54
C GLU A 25 1.21 -23.43 12.76
N ILE A 26 1.54 -24.26 11.78
CA ILE A 26 1.30 -25.70 11.77
C ILE A 26 2.60 -26.38 11.39
N HIS A 27 3.10 -27.24 12.29
CA HIS A 27 4.19 -28.17 12.00
C HIS A 27 3.59 -29.49 11.51
N PHE A 28 3.74 -29.78 10.22
CA PHE A 28 3.28 -31.04 9.63
C PHE A 28 4.29 -32.17 9.86
N SER A 29 5.58 -31.81 9.98
CA SER A 29 6.68 -32.70 10.37
C SER A 29 7.81 -31.88 10.98
N GLU A 30 8.90 -32.52 11.39
CA GLU A 30 10.13 -31.82 11.81
C GLU A 30 10.73 -30.98 10.67
N SER A 31 10.53 -31.40 9.42
CA SER A 31 11.10 -30.75 8.24
C SER A 31 10.14 -29.78 7.56
N PHE A 32 8.82 -29.91 7.73
CA PHE A 32 7.83 -29.08 7.04
C PHE A 32 6.92 -28.34 8.01
N SER A 33 6.88 -27.02 7.88
CA SER A 33 5.98 -26.13 8.61
C SER A 33 5.36 -25.11 7.67
N ALA A 34 4.10 -24.76 7.92
CA ALA A 34 3.45 -23.64 7.28
C ALA A 34 2.78 -22.74 8.31
N GLU A 35 2.74 -21.45 8.04
CA GLU A 35 1.98 -20.46 8.78
C GLU A 35 0.96 -19.85 7.82
N ALA A 36 -0.30 -19.91 8.20
CA ALA A 36 -1.38 -19.28 7.45
C ALA A 36 -2.05 -18.22 8.33
N GLY A 37 -2.29 -17.05 7.76
CA GLY A 37 -2.95 -15.96 8.43
C GLY A 37 -3.95 -15.23 7.53
N LEU A 38 -4.90 -14.57 8.17
CA LEU A 38 -5.95 -13.82 7.52
C LEU A 38 -6.21 -12.54 8.31
N ARG A 39 -6.17 -11.41 7.62
CA ARG A 39 -6.62 -10.12 8.13
C ARG A 39 -7.92 -9.73 7.45
N LEU A 40 -8.99 -9.46 8.19
CA LEU A 40 -10.21 -8.87 7.68
C LEU A 40 -10.19 -7.38 8.03
N SER A 41 -10.20 -6.52 7.03
CA SER A 41 -10.16 -5.06 7.20
C SER A 41 -11.40 -4.41 6.62
N GLY A 42 -11.87 -3.35 7.28
CA GLY A 42 -12.95 -2.48 6.83
C GLY A 42 -12.48 -1.04 6.90
N PHE A 43 -12.81 -0.28 5.86
CA PHE A 43 -12.46 1.13 5.72
C PHE A 43 -13.71 1.91 5.31
N ALA A 44 -13.91 3.07 5.90
CA ALA A 44 -15.01 3.98 5.61
C ALA A 44 -14.48 5.39 5.45
N TYR A 45 -14.90 6.11 4.41
CA TYR A 45 -14.63 7.54 4.27
C TYR A 45 -15.91 8.33 4.57
N THR A 46 -15.76 9.41 5.32
CA THR A 46 -16.86 10.13 5.96
C THR A 46 -16.78 11.63 5.72
N GLY A 47 -17.93 12.30 5.85
CA GLY A 47 -18.03 13.74 5.73
C GLY A 47 -17.47 14.49 6.95
N PRO A 48 -17.31 15.81 6.87
CA PRO A 48 -17.94 16.68 5.87
C PRO A 48 -17.20 16.71 4.52
N LEU A 49 -17.96 16.61 3.42
CA LEU A 49 -17.44 16.69 2.05
C LEU A 49 -18.53 17.23 1.12
N ASP A 50 -18.18 18.16 0.24
CA ASP A 50 -19.01 18.53 -0.90
C ASP A 50 -18.54 17.75 -2.14
N GLU A 51 -19.45 17.00 -2.76
CA GLU A 51 -19.28 16.27 -4.03
C GLU A 51 -20.00 17.05 -5.13
N TYR A 52 -19.25 17.54 -6.12
CA TYR A 52 -19.78 18.35 -7.20
C TYR A 52 -20.13 17.47 -8.40
N ILE A 53 -21.39 17.48 -8.80
CA ILE A 53 -21.85 16.81 -10.02
C ILE A 53 -21.58 17.74 -11.18
N LYS A 54 -20.73 17.29 -12.12
CA LYS A 54 -20.37 18.06 -13.31
C LYS A 54 -21.12 17.56 -14.55
N ASN A 55 -21.47 18.47 -15.45
CA ASN A 55 -22.05 18.15 -16.75
C ASN A 55 -20.96 17.66 -17.75
N ALA A 56 -21.36 17.29 -18.97
CA ALA A 56 -20.46 16.75 -20.00
C ALA A 56 -19.35 17.72 -20.47
N ILE A 57 -19.48 19.01 -20.15
CA ILE A 57 -18.49 20.06 -20.47
C ILE A 57 -17.68 20.50 -19.24
N GLY A 58 -17.84 19.83 -18.10
CA GLY A 58 -17.04 20.03 -16.88
C GLY A 58 -17.53 21.12 -15.93
N GLU A 59 -18.69 21.73 -16.19
CA GLU A 59 -19.29 22.73 -15.31
C GLU A 59 -20.08 22.06 -14.19
N ILE A 60 -20.09 22.69 -13.00
CA ILE A 60 -20.86 22.21 -11.84
C ILE A 60 -22.35 22.38 -12.13
N GLN A 61 -23.06 21.26 -12.23
CA GLN A 61 -24.51 21.21 -12.41
C GLN A 61 -25.23 21.16 -11.05
N ASP A 62 -24.67 20.44 -10.08
CA ASP A 62 -25.25 20.28 -8.75
C ASP A 62 -24.17 19.97 -7.70
N THR A 63 -24.49 20.09 -6.41
CA THR A 63 -23.58 19.78 -5.30
C THR A 63 -24.28 18.92 -4.26
N ILE A 64 -23.80 17.69 -4.06
CA ILE A 64 -24.19 16.87 -2.93
C ILE A 64 -23.32 17.26 -1.74
N ARG A 65 -23.96 17.72 -0.68
CA ARG A 65 -23.29 18.10 0.57
C ARG A 65 -23.47 17.01 1.60
N TYR A 66 -22.36 16.42 2.03
CA TYR A 66 -22.33 15.45 3.11
C TYR A 66 -21.93 16.12 4.42
N ASP A 67 -22.71 15.87 5.46
CA ASP A 67 -22.47 16.41 6.79
C ASP A 67 -21.38 15.64 7.55
N LYS A 68 -20.98 16.16 8.71
CA LYS A 68 -19.98 15.52 9.56
C LYS A 68 -20.42 14.12 9.98
N ASN A 69 -19.52 13.14 9.86
CA ASN A 69 -19.74 11.72 10.15
C ASN A 69 -20.76 11.03 9.24
N GLU A 70 -21.24 11.70 8.18
CA GLU A 70 -22.06 11.04 7.19
C GLU A 70 -21.22 10.01 6.42
N TRP A 71 -21.81 8.86 6.12
CA TRP A 71 -21.11 7.73 5.53
C TRP A 71 -21.19 7.79 4.01
N LEU A 72 -20.07 8.12 3.35
CA LEU A 72 -20.06 8.29 1.90
C LEU A 72 -19.80 6.97 1.17
N GLY A 73 -19.02 6.08 1.79
CA GLY A 73 -18.80 4.73 1.29
C GLY A 73 -17.83 3.93 2.14
N SER A 74 -17.74 2.64 1.81
CA SER A 74 -16.90 1.70 2.54
C SER A 74 -16.24 0.67 1.62
N TYR A 75 -15.07 0.21 2.04
CA TYR A 75 -14.35 -0.89 1.43
C TYR A 75 -14.08 -1.95 2.48
N TYR A 76 -14.18 -3.22 2.07
CA TYR A 76 -13.82 -4.36 2.91
C TYR A 76 -12.83 -5.22 2.14
N PHE A 77 -11.87 -5.79 2.87
CA PHE A 77 -10.82 -6.57 2.23
C PHE A 77 -10.27 -7.65 3.16
N ALA A 78 -10.15 -8.85 2.62
CA ALA A 78 -9.48 -9.98 3.24
C ALA A 78 -8.03 -10.04 2.74
N SER A 79 -7.07 -9.87 3.64
CA SER A 79 -5.63 -10.00 3.36
C SER A 79 -5.11 -11.36 3.86
N PRO A 80 -5.09 -12.41 3.03
CA PRO A 80 -4.44 -13.67 3.36
C PRO A 80 -2.92 -13.53 3.34
N ASN A 81 -2.25 -14.26 4.23
CA ASN A 81 -0.82 -14.52 4.20
C ASN A 81 -0.55 -16.02 4.36
N LEU A 82 0.48 -16.50 3.69
CA LEU A 82 0.94 -17.88 3.76
C LEU A 82 2.47 -17.87 3.75
N ASN A 83 3.09 -18.45 4.77
CA ASN A 83 4.52 -18.70 4.83
C ASN A 83 4.73 -20.21 4.89
N VAL A 84 5.63 -20.74 4.08
CA VAL A 84 6.01 -22.15 4.09
C VAL A 84 7.51 -22.28 4.29
N ARG A 85 7.91 -23.28 5.07
CA ARG A 85 9.31 -23.63 5.31
C ARG A 85 9.47 -25.14 5.17
N TYR A 86 10.43 -25.52 4.35
CA TYR A 86 10.86 -26.90 4.18
C TYR A 86 12.35 -27.03 4.46
N MET A 87 12.71 -27.79 5.50
CA MET A 87 14.09 -28.10 5.85
C MET A 87 14.59 -29.24 4.96
N LEU A 88 15.64 -28.96 4.19
CA LEU A 88 16.36 -29.95 3.39
C LEU A 88 17.39 -30.70 4.23
N SER A 89 17.91 -30.05 5.27
CA SER A 89 18.82 -30.62 6.25
C SER A 89 18.79 -29.78 7.53
N ALA A 90 19.57 -30.17 8.54
CA ALA A 90 19.78 -29.36 9.75
C ALA A 90 20.37 -27.96 9.47
N THR A 91 20.93 -27.74 8.27
CA THR A 91 21.60 -26.50 7.89
C THR A 91 21.04 -25.85 6.62
N SER A 92 20.04 -26.43 5.96
CA SER A 92 19.40 -25.80 4.80
C SER A 92 17.89 -25.87 4.82
N SER A 93 17.27 -24.82 4.29
CA SER A 93 15.83 -24.74 4.12
C SER A 93 15.45 -23.98 2.86
N ILE A 94 14.34 -24.38 2.25
CA ILE A 94 13.60 -23.57 1.29
C ILE A 94 12.48 -22.88 2.04
N LYS A 95 12.27 -21.59 1.76
CA LYS A 95 11.17 -20.80 2.31
C LYS A 95 10.41 -20.14 1.19
N GLY A 96 9.09 -20.20 1.26
CA GLY A 96 8.20 -19.52 0.33
C GLY A 96 7.24 -18.64 1.11
N THR A 97 6.87 -17.49 0.55
CA THR A 97 5.83 -16.64 1.13
C THR A 97 4.88 -16.16 0.05
N TYR A 98 3.62 -15.98 0.42
CA TYR A 98 2.60 -15.32 -0.38
C TYR A 98 1.78 -14.40 0.51
N GLN A 99 1.54 -13.18 0.04
CA GLN A 99 0.70 -12.21 0.73
C GLN A 99 -0.17 -11.46 -0.27
N TYR A 100 -1.41 -11.19 0.11
CA TYR A 100 -2.29 -10.30 -0.63
C TYR A 100 -2.79 -9.22 0.30
N ASN A 101 -2.38 -7.97 0.07
CA ASN A 101 -2.64 -6.86 0.97
C ASN A 101 -3.38 -5.72 0.27
N CYS A 102 -4.05 -4.89 1.07
CA CYS A 102 -4.72 -3.68 0.64
C CYS A 102 -4.33 -2.49 1.53
N GLN A 103 -4.21 -1.32 0.91
CA GLN A 103 -3.92 -0.04 1.53
C GLN A 103 -4.99 0.97 1.12
N TYR A 104 -5.60 1.61 2.13
CA TYR A 104 -6.73 2.53 1.92
C TYR A 104 -6.32 4.00 1.88
N ILE A 105 -5.14 4.36 2.39
CA ILE A 105 -4.64 5.74 2.37
C ILE A 105 -3.46 5.83 1.43
N HIS A 106 -3.52 6.79 0.50
CA HIS A 106 -2.53 7.03 -0.54
C HIS A 106 -1.66 8.22 -0.16
N LEU A 107 -0.37 8.12 -0.43
CA LEU A 107 0.56 9.25 -0.33
C LEU A 107 0.82 9.75 -1.74
N LEU A 108 0.42 10.99 -2.00
CA LEU A 108 0.66 11.67 -3.25
C LEU A 108 1.83 12.62 -3.05
N SER A 109 2.95 12.32 -3.69
CA SER A 109 4.17 13.14 -3.62
C SER A 109 4.44 13.73 -5.00
N SER A 110 4.61 15.04 -5.08
CA SER A 110 5.05 15.72 -6.29
C SER A 110 6.45 16.29 -6.07
N SER A 111 7.44 15.70 -6.74
CA SER A 111 8.84 16.15 -6.69
C SER A 111 9.20 17.18 -7.77
N SER A 112 8.29 17.43 -8.71
CA SER A 112 8.55 18.16 -9.96
C SER A 112 8.10 19.64 -9.96
N VAL A 113 7.62 20.13 -8.82
CA VAL A 113 7.14 21.51 -8.65
C VAL A 113 8.03 22.31 -7.71
N THR A 114 8.00 23.64 -7.83
CA THR A 114 8.83 24.60 -7.08
C THR A 114 8.64 24.50 -5.57
N LEU A 115 7.54 23.90 -5.11
CA LEU A 115 7.28 23.53 -3.72
C LEU A 115 6.87 22.05 -3.68
N PRO A 116 7.78 21.12 -3.30
CA PRO A 116 7.42 19.72 -3.15
C PRO A 116 6.34 19.58 -2.08
N MET A 117 5.28 18.83 -2.39
CA MET A 117 4.14 18.65 -1.51
C MET A 117 3.78 17.16 -1.42
N ASP A 118 3.57 16.73 -0.18
CA ASP A 118 3.12 15.39 0.18
C ASP A 118 1.71 15.49 0.76
N VAL A 119 0.74 14.89 0.09
CA VAL A 119 -0.66 14.90 0.50
C VAL A 119 -1.14 13.47 0.75
N TRP A 120 -1.65 13.23 1.96
CA TRP A 120 -2.30 11.97 2.31
C TRP A 120 -3.77 12.02 1.92
N MET A 121 -4.21 11.08 1.09
CA MET A 121 -5.60 11.00 0.62
C MET A 121 -6.22 9.65 0.96
N PRO A 122 -7.34 9.62 1.71
CA PRO A 122 -8.10 8.41 1.91
C PRO A 122 -8.71 7.94 0.58
N SER A 123 -8.96 6.64 0.48
CA SER A 123 -9.67 6.06 -0.66
C SER A 123 -11.11 6.59 -0.70
N ASN A 124 -11.59 6.91 -1.90
CA ASN A 124 -12.96 7.37 -2.13
C ASN A 124 -13.54 6.66 -3.37
N LYS A 125 -14.59 7.20 -3.99
CA LYS A 125 -15.22 6.60 -5.20
C LYS A 125 -14.24 6.53 -6.40
N THR A 126 -13.39 7.55 -6.53
CA THR A 126 -12.43 7.70 -7.63
C THR A 126 -11.11 7.02 -7.28
N LEU A 127 -10.56 7.34 -6.12
CA LEU A 127 -9.31 6.84 -5.58
C LEU A 127 -9.54 5.51 -4.86
N LYS A 128 -9.61 4.42 -5.62
CA LYS A 128 -9.86 3.10 -5.05
C LYS A 128 -8.67 2.62 -4.20
N PRO A 129 -8.88 1.75 -3.21
CA PRO A 129 -7.80 1.20 -2.39
C PRO A 129 -6.74 0.49 -3.24
N GLN A 130 -5.47 0.72 -2.91
CA GLN A 130 -4.34 0.06 -3.54
C GLN A 130 -4.29 -1.41 -3.08
N LYS A 131 -4.11 -2.34 -4.02
CA LYS A 131 -4.02 -3.77 -3.72
C LYS A 131 -2.72 -4.34 -4.25
N GLY A 132 -2.11 -5.27 -3.52
CA GLY A 132 -0.82 -5.84 -3.89
C GLY A 132 -0.72 -7.33 -3.60
N HIS A 133 -0.37 -8.11 -4.62
CA HIS A 133 0.12 -9.48 -4.48
C HIS A 133 1.63 -9.45 -4.31
N GLN A 134 2.14 -10.19 -3.33
CA GLN A 134 3.56 -10.35 -3.06
C GLN A 134 3.86 -11.81 -2.88
N MET A 135 4.92 -12.29 -3.53
CA MET A 135 5.39 -13.66 -3.39
C MET A 135 6.91 -13.68 -3.33
N SER A 136 7.46 -14.58 -2.52
CA SER A 136 8.90 -14.82 -2.48
C SER A 136 9.21 -16.30 -2.39
N LEU A 137 10.38 -16.67 -2.90
CA LEU A 137 10.95 -18.00 -2.78
C LEU A 137 12.44 -17.86 -2.56
N GLY A 138 12.96 -18.51 -1.53
CA GLY A 138 14.38 -18.44 -1.20
C GLY A 138 14.95 -19.74 -0.66
N TYR A 139 16.24 -19.92 -0.91
CA TYR A 139 17.07 -20.98 -0.38
C TYR A 139 18.03 -20.41 0.66
N PHE A 140 18.05 -21.04 1.83
CA PHE A 140 18.85 -20.64 2.98
C PHE A 140 19.79 -21.78 3.34
N ARG A 141 21.08 -21.46 3.54
CA ARG A 141 22.10 -22.43 3.94
C ARG A 141 23.04 -21.81 4.96
N ASP A 142 23.17 -22.50 6.08
CA ASP A 142 24.17 -22.25 7.10
C ASP A 142 25.38 -23.16 6.87
N PHE A 143 26.59 -22.62 7.03
CA PHE A 143 27.85 -23.38 6.94
C PHE A 143 28.64 -23.27 8.23
N LYS A 144 29.46 -24.30 8.48
CA LYS A 144 30.42 -24.37 9.60
C LYS A 144 29.75 -23.99 10.94
N ASN A 145 28.78 -24.77 11.40
CA ASN A 145 28.03 -24.52 12.63
C ASN A 145 27.46 -23.08 12.75
N ARG A 146 26.89 -22.56 11.65
CA ARG A 146 26.31 -21.21 11.56
C ARG A 146 27.31 -20.05 11.65
N THR A 147 28.61 -20.30 11.49
CA THR A 147 29.62 -19.22 11.31
C THR A 147 29.35 -18.44 10.03
N TYR A 148 28.93 -19.10 8.96
CA TYR A 148 28.53 -18.44 7.72
C TYR A 148 27.06 -18.71 7.43
N ILE A 149 26.33 -17.66 7.08
CA ILE A 149 24.91 -17.71 6.74
C ILE A 149 24.78 -17.15 5.33
N THR A 150 24.19 -17.95 4.46
CA THR A 150 23.93 -17.56 3.08
C THR A 150 22.46 -17.73 2.76
N HIS A 151 21.93 -16.81 1.96
CA HIS A 151 20.65 -17.04 1.30
C HIS A 151 20.61 -16.35 -0.05
N ILE A 152 19.79 -16.94 -0.92
CA ILE A 152 19.39 -16.37 -2.19
C ILE A 152 17.88 -16.43 -2.23
N ASP A 153 17.23 -15.32 -2.59
CA ASP A 153 15.78 -15.25 -2.71
C ASP A 153 15.36 -14.43 -3.92
N ALA A 154 14.25 -14.84 -4.52
CA ALA A 154 13.54 -14.09 -5.53
C ALA A 154 12.24 -13.56 -4.93
N PHE A 155 11.91 -12.34 -5.29
CA PHE A 155 10.72 -11.62 -4.84
C PHE A 155 9.97 -11.07 -6.06
N TYR A 156 8.65 -11.23 -6.06
CA TYR A 156 7.76 -10.68 -7.07
C TYR A 156 6.60 -9.95 -6.39
N LYS A 157 6.30 -8.74 -6.85
CA LYS A 157 5.17 -7.93 -6.41
C LYS A 157 4.41 -7.38 -7.59
N GLN A 158 3.09 -7.55 -7.57
CA GLN A 158 2.17 -6.90 -8.49
C GLN A 158 1.24 -6.01 -7.69
N SER A 159 1.17 -4.74 -8.05
CA SER A 159 0.33 -3.72 -7.41
C SER A 159 -0.69 -3.18 -8.40
N THR A 160 -1.89 -2.86 -7.91
CA THR A 160 -3.00 -2.30 -8.69
C THR A 160 -3.61 -1.14 -7.92
N ASN A 161 -4.19 -0.19 -8.65
CA ASN A 161 -4.68 1.08 -8.11
C ASN A 161 -3.57 1.88 -7.40
N GLN A 162 -2.36 1.88 -7.96
CA GLN A 162 -1.32 2.79 -7.49
C GLN A 162 -1.64 4.18 -8.03
N VAL A 163 -1.64 5.19 -7.16
CA VAL A 163 -1.95 6.55 -7.60
C VAL A 163 -0.72 7.18 -8.20
N GLU A 164 -0.89 7.76 -9.38
CA GLU A 164 0.10 8.56 -10.06
C GLU A 164 -0.49 9.93 -10.40
N LEU A 165 0.28 10.99 -10.16
CA LEU A 165 -0.11 12.36 -10.50
C LEU A 165 0.34 12.67 -11.94
N LEU A 166 -0.61 13.07 -12.79
CA LEU A 166 -0.31 13.56 -14.13
C LEU A 166 0.29 14.97 -14.05
N TYR A 167 1.37 15.19 -14.82
CA TYR A 167 2.07 16.48 -14.89
C TYR A 167 1.17 17.58 -15.48
N GLY A 168 1.20 18.78 -14.87
CA GLY A 168 0.74 20.02 -15.52
C GLY A 168 -0.50 20.73 -14.95
N ILE A 169 -1.13 20.23 -13.88
CA ILE A 169 -2.37 20.81 -13.33
C ILE A 169 -2.14 21.28 -11.89
N PHE A 170 -1.46 22.41 -11.70
CA PHE A 170 -1.19 22.97 -10.37
C PHE A 170 -1.44 24.48 -10.24
N ASN A 171 -2.16 25.10 -11.18
CA ASN A 171 -2.41 26.55 -11.09
C ASN A 171 -3.60 26.94 -10.20
N SER A 172 -4.37 26.01 -9.66
CA SER A 172 -5.42 26.34 -8.67
C SER A 172 -5.75 25.17 -7.75
N TYR A 173 -5.15 25.17 -6.55
CA TYR A 173 -5.59 24.31 -5.42
C TYR A 173 -6.99 24.70 -4.88
N ALA A 174 -7.62 25.72 -5.46
CA ALA A 174 -8.96 26.16 -5.11
C ALA A 174 -10.07 25.24 -5.66
N ASP A 175 -9.75 24.37 -6.64
CA ASP A 175 -10.76 23.59 -7.36
C ASP A 175 -10.57 22.07 -7.23
N ASN A 176 -11.68 21.33 -7.38
CA ASN A 176 -11.75 19.86 -7.42
C ASN A 176 -10.98 19.21 -8.59
N LEU A 177 -10.11 19.95 -9.28
CA LEU A 177 -9.28 19.51 -10.40
C LEU A 177 -8.12 18.60 -9.95
N PHE A 178 -7.82 18.56 -8.65
CA PHE A 178 -6.74 17.71 -8.13
C PHE A 178 -7.07 16.21 -8.21
N GLU A 179 -8.33 15.80 -7.99
CA GLU A 179 -8.72 14.40 -8.17
C GLU A 179 -8.72 13.98 -9.65
N GLU A 180 -8.96 14.94 -10.56
CA GLU A 180 -8.96 14.71 -12.02
C GLU A 180 -7.54 14.59 -12.60
N SER A 181 -6.52 15.08 -11.89
CA SER A 181 -5.12 14.91 -12.29
C SER A 181 -4.50 13.59 -11.84
N MET A 182 -5.29 12.70 -11.21
CA MET A 182 -4.82 11.40 -10.72
C MET A 182 -5.20 10.27 -11.68
N VAL A 183 -4.26 9.34 -11.88
CA VAL A 183 -4.51 8.10 -12.60
C VAL A 183 -4.15 6.91 -11.71
N LEU A 184 -4.96 5.85 -11.82
CA LEU A 184 -4.70 4.57 -11.18
C LEU A 184 -3.89 3.66 -12.09
N ALA A 185 -2.64 3.43 -11.72
CA ALA A 185 -1.70 2.59 -12.44
C ALA A 185 -1.63 1.15 -11.88
N LYS A 186 -1.03 0.27 -12.70
CA LYS A 186 -0.59 -1.07 -12.30
C LYS A 186 0.94 -1.11 -12.32
N GLY A 187 1.53 -1.69 -11.28
CA GLY A 187 2.99 -1.81 -11.15
C GLY A 187 3.41 -3.26 -10.94
N ILE A 188 4.54 -3.63 -11.51
CA ILE A 188 5.19 -4.93 -11.30
C ILE A 188 6.63 -4.67 -10.84
N LEU A 189 7.06 -5.40 -9.82
CA LEU A 189 8.42 -5.36 -9.27
C LEU A 189 8.93 -6.79 -9.11
N THR A 190 10.07 -7.08 -9.72
CA THR A 190 10.80 -8.35 -9.56
C THR A 190 12.19 -8.06 -9.02
N VAL A 191 12.59 -8.76 -7.96
CA VAL A 191 13.89 -8.56 -7.29
C VAL A 191 14.54 -9.92 -7.05
N LEU A 192 15.85 -9.99 -7.23
CA LEU A 192 16.69 -11.11 -6.82
C LEU A 192 17.67 -10.60 -5.75
N ASN A 193 17.69 -11.24 -4.59
CA ASN A 193 18.58 -10.90 -3.49
C ASN A 193 19.57 -12.04 -3.24
N PHE A 194 20.78 -11.65 -2.85
CA PHE A 194 21.80 -12.56 -2.34
C PHE A 194 22.42 -11.95 -1.10
N LEU A 195 22.58 -12.77 -0.06
CA LEU A 195 23.24 -12.37 1.17
C LEU A 195 24.26 -13.42 1.61
N PHE A 196 25.44 -12.94 1.96
CA PHE A 196 26.48 -13.68 2.66
C PHE A 196 26.85 -12.95 3.93
N ARG A 197 26.74 -13.62 5.08
CA ARG A 197 27.10 -13.06 6.39
C ARG A 197 28.03 -14.01 7.15
N ARG A 198 29.14 -13.47 7.66
CA ARG A 198 30.02 -14.16 8.62
C ARG A 198 29.72 -13.65 10.03
N LYS A 199 29.46 -14.55 10.97
CA LYS A 199 29.45 -14.23 12.41
C LYS A 199 30.90 -14.23 12.91
N THR A 200 31.32 -13.14 13.54
CA THR A 200 32.55 -13.08 14.33
C THR A 200 32.17 -13.22 15.79
N GLU A 201 32.84 -14.14 16.50
CA GLU A 201 32.80 -14.18 17.96
C GLU A 201 33.65 -13.01 18.48
N ASN A 202 33.12 -12.30 19.48
CA ASN A 202 33.93 -11.45 20.36
C ASN A 202 34.43 -12.32 21.53
#